data_AF-A0A9X1S7W5-F1
#
_entry.id   AF-A0A9X1S7W5-F1
#
_cell.length_a   1.000
_cell.length_b   1.000
_cell.length_c   1.000
_cell.angle_alpha   90.00
_cell.angle_beta   90.00
_cell.angle_gamma   90.00
#
_symmetry.space_group_name_H-M   'P 1'
#
loop_
_entity.id
_entity.type
_entity.pdbx_description
1 polymer ?
#
loop_
_entity_poly.entity_id
_entity_poly.type
_entity_poly.pdbx_seq_one_letter_code
_entity_poly.pdbx_strand_id
1 'polypeptide(L)'
;MTSNRPSRAQTWAARADALAGRATYKWAAGCAAVSLAAFLLAAGILLTGALYWPGADIVRILASLFLGPLALTGSLVVLSHRSGRLSAPEALFTVAAAVPAWGLAATAAVSWSAGFTAADAGVPLSWFEAAALPLLALAVVAGAAALLPTVNSLWSPRRSLAYRSAQSLLLAAPAALALLVLFLVAYLLAPLAAAGLLFVALKEGSAERSLAGYPSKNPADPHPRGPWPTGRRPADARPAEPVTRFPTSRSSRTAVVVIAGGTLIFGLLCIVFAVSGSTWSDLATDSTAAMNLGLAAGALNAVVLTAAVGMVLLPRVGGVLHWTVLLVSGGLLSEAAAQFAGVGHPWQWPLTLIGGILLGFGFVLPLAQLVPGPPLLRLSAALGGGLAAAFIGVIVVSGAGFIAPLVSAALLVWCFWPQDRQPAVLRPA
;
A
#
# COMPACT_ATOMS: atom_id res chain seq x y z
N MET A 1 19.19 -56.29 -2.04
CA MET A 1 19.43 -54.87 -1.69
C MET A 1 19.09 -54.03 -2.90
N THR A 2 17.85 -53.53 -2.99
CA THR A 2 17.45 -52.61 -4.05
C THR A 2 18.01 -51.22 -3.73
N SER A 3 18.89 -50.71 -4.60
CA SER A 3 19.39 -49.34 -4.54
C SER A 3 18.21 -48.38 -4.69
N ASN A 4 17.74 -47.84 -3.56
CA ASN A 4 16.63 -46.91 -3.51
C ASN A 4 17.13 -45.54 -4.00
N ARG A 5 17.26 -45.40 -5.33
CA ARG A 5 17.67 -44.12 -5.94
C ARG A 5 16.58 -43.09 -5.67
N PRO A 6 16.91 -41.90 -5.13
CA PRO A 6 15.94 -40.86 -4.90
C PRO A 6 15.30 -40.45 -6.22
N SER A 7 13.98 -40.25 -6.20
CA SER A 7 13.24 -39.78 -7.38
C SER A 7 13.70 -38.37 -7.77
N ARG A 8 13.52 -37.98 -9.05
CA ARG A 8 13.86 -36.63 -9.52
C ARG A 8 13.21 -35.53 -8.67
N ALA A 9 11.99 -35.76 -8.18
CA ALA A 9 11.27 -34.86 -7.30
C ALA A 9 11.97 -34.70 -5.94
N GLN A 10 12.44 -35.80 -5.35
CA GLN A 10 13.19 -35.76 -4.07
C GLN A 10 14.53 -35.02 -4.22
N THR A 11 15.26 -35.27 -5.32
CA THR A 11 16.52 -34.56 -5.60
C THR A 11 16.30 -33.06 -5.82
N TRP A 12 15.22 -32.67 -6.49
CA TRP A 12 14.88 -31.26 -6.68
C TRP A 12 14.43 -30.60 -5.38
N ALA A 13 13.62 -31.27 -4.55
CA ALA A 13 13.23 -30.78 -3.23
C ALA A 13 14.46 -30.56 -2.32
N ALA A 14 15.40 -31.50 -2.29
CA ALA A 14 16.63 -31.35 -1.51
C ALA A 14 17.48 -30.14 -1.97
N ARG A 15 17.55 -29.88 -3.28
CA ARG A 15 18.22 -28.68 -3.82
C ARG A 15 17.47 -27.40 -3.49
N ALA A 16 16.14 -27.43 -3.55
CA ALA A 16 15.28 -26.32 -3.19
C ALA A 16 15.46 -25.96 -1.71
N ASP A 17 15.47 -26.96 -0.82
CA ASP A 17 15.71 -26.78 0.61
C ASP A 17 17.11 -26.22 0.90
N ALA A 18 18.15 -26.69 0.18
CA ALA A 18 19.50 -26.15 0.32
C ALA A 18 19.61 -24.67 -0.10
N LEU A 19 18.89 -24.27 -1.15
CA LEU A 19 18.81 -22.87 -1.59
C LEU A 19 17.98 -22.03 -0.62
N ALA A 20 16.82 -22.54 -0.20
CA ALA A 20 15.92 -21.85 0.71
C ALA A 20 16.49 -21.70 2.12
N GLY A 21 17.37 -22.62 2.55
CA GLY A 21 18.14 -22.49 3.79
C GLY A 21 19.03 -21.24 3.85
N ARG A 22 19.35 -20.63 2.69
CA ARG A 22 20.08 -19.35 2.62
C ARG A 22 19.16 -18.13 2.75
N ALA A 23 17.85 -18.30 2.58
CA ALA A 23 16.85 -17.24 2.62
C ALA A 23 16.52 -16.84 4.06
N THR A 24 17.43 -16.08 4.69
CA THR A 24 17.29 -15.58 6.06
C THR A 24 16.43 -14.32 6.16
N TYR A 25 16.02 -13.92 7.36
CA TYR A 25 15.35 -12.61 7.56
C TYR A 25 16.19 -11.41 7.10
N LYS A 26 17.52 -11.55 7.08
CA LYS A 26 18.42 -10.53 6.51
C LYS A 26 18.22 -10.39 4.99
N TRP A 27 18.00 -11.49 4.29
CA TRP A 27 17.65 -11.46 2.86
C TRP A 27 16.30 -10.79 2.64
N ALA A 28 15.28 -11.13 3.45
CA ALA A 28 13.98 -10.46 3.36
C ALA A 28 14.08 -8.94 3.57
N ALA A 29 14.86 -8.51 4.57
CA ALA A 29 15.12 -7.11 4.83
C ALA A 29 15.88 -6.45 3.67
N GLY A 30 16.91 -7.10 3.13
CA GLY A 30 17.65 -6.61 1.97
C GLY A 30 16.76 -6.40 0.75
N CYS A 31 15.91 -7.38 0.42
CA CYS A 31 14.94 -7.26 -0.67
C CYS A 31 13.93 -6.12 -0.42
N ALA A 32 13.40 -5.99 0.80
CA ALA A 32 12.48 -4.90 1.12
C ALA A 32 13.15 -3.52 1.04
N ALA A 33 14.42 -3.41 1.46
CA ALA A 33 15.19 -2.18 1.34
C ALA A 33 15.47 -1.81 -0.12
N VAL A 34 15.84 -2.78 -0.96
CA VAL A 34 15.99 -2.57 -2.42
C VAL A 34 14.68 -2.13 -3.04
N SER A 35 13.58 -2.76 -2.65
CA SER A 35 12.24 -2.39 -3.10
C SER A 35 11.90 -0.94 -2.74
N LEU A 36 12.08 -0.57 -1.48
CA LEU A 36 11.85 0.78 -0.98
C LEU A 36 12.75 1.80 -1.70
N ALA A 37 14.03 1.51 -1.87
CA ALA A 37 14.97 2.37 -2.59
C ALA A 37 14.57 2.56 -4.06
N ALA A 38 14.15 1.49 -4.74
CA ALA A 38 13.69 1.58 -6.13
C ALA A 38 12.42 2.44 -6.25
N PHE A 39 11.45 2.26 -5.35
CA PHE A 39 10.25 3.09 -5.34
C PHE A 39 10.58 4.55 -5.03
N LEU A 40 11.45 4.83 -4.04
CA LEU A 40 11.92 6.18 -3.70
C LEU A 40 12.73 6.84 -4.83
N LEU A 41 13.47 6.06 -5.61
CA LEU A 41 14.18 6.55 -6.79
C LEU A 41 13.19 6.96 -7.90
N ALA A 42 12.27 6.06 -8.27
CA ALA A 42 11.24 6.35 -9.27
C ALA A 42 10.40 7.58 -8.87
N ALA A 43 10.10 7.65 -7.58
CA ALA A 43 9.51 8.77 -6.91
C ALA A 43 10.30 10.08 -7.10
N GLY A 44 11.57 10.10 -6.69
CA GLY A 44 12.43 11.28 -6.81
C GLY A 44 12.54 11.77 -8.24
N ILE A 45 12.64 10.87 -9.21
CA ILE A 45 12.64 11.21 -10.64
C ILE A 45 11.34 11.91 -11.03
N LEU A 46 10.19 11.37 -10.61
CA LEU A 46 8.88 11.94 -10.91
C LEU A 46 8.68 13.33 -10.28
N LEU A 47 9.02 13.51 -9.00
CA LEU A 47 8.78 14.77 -8.28
C LEU A 47 9.70 15.88 -8.71
N THR A 48 10.96 15.56 -9.00
CA THR A 48 11.94 16.62 -9.24
C THR A 48 11.65 17.34 -10.55
N GLY A 49 11.05 16.68 -11.55
CA GLY A 49 10.79 17.27 -12.88
C GLY A 49 12.03 17.89 -13.55
N ALA A 50 13.19 17.86 -12.91
CA ALA A 50 14.43 18.56 -13.26
C ALA A 50 15.51 17.56 -13.67
N LEU A 51 15.28 16.27 -13.43
CA LEU A 51 16.04 15.16 -13.97
C LEU A 51 15.46 14.69 -15.32
N TYR A 52 14.97 15.60 -16.18
CA TYR A 52 14.69 15.29 -17.59
C TYR A 52 15.99 15.09 -18.38
N TRP A 53 16.88 14.24 -17.88
CA TRP A 53 17.97 13.73 -18.68
C TRP A 53 17.43 12.58 -19.56
N PRO A 54 17.98 12.40 -20.78
CA PRO A 54 17.51 11.37 -21.71
C PRO A 54 17.54 9.97 -21.07
N GLY A 55 16.38 9.36 -20.84
CA GLY A 55 16.26 8.02 -20.24
C GLY A 55 15.80 7.97 -18.79
N ALA A 56 15.57 9.12 -18.13
CA ALA A 56 15.01 9.17 -16.79
C ALA A 56 13.67 8.41 -16.65
N ASP A 57 12.82 8.48 -17.68
CA ASP A 57 11.55 7.71 -17.71
C ASP A 57 11.77 6.21 -17.76
N ILE A 58 12.78 5.73 -18.49
CA ILE A 58 13.12 4.31 -18.54
C ILE A 58 13.59 3.85 -17.16
N VAL A 59 14.46 4.63 -16.50
CA VAL A 59 14.91 4.33 -15.14
C VAL A 59 13.74 4.33 -14.16
N ARG A 60 12.84 5.31 -14.26
CA ARG A 60 11.63 5.39 -13.44
C ARG A 60 10.73 4.17 -13.63
N ILE A 61 10.49 3.76 -14.86
CA ILE A 61 9.68 2.57 -15.19
C ILE A 61 10.36 1.30 -14.66
N LEU A 62 11.65 1.11 -14.92
CA LEU A 62 12.39 -0.06 -14.42
C LEU A 62 12.39 -0.12 -12.90
N ALA A 63 12.58 1.02 -12.22
CA ALA A 63 12.59 1.07 -10.77
C ALA A 63 11.19 0.82 -10.18
N SER A 64 10.14 1.46 -10.71
CA SER A 64 8.78 1.36 -10.17
C SER A 64 8.00 0.13 -10.59
N LEU A 65 8.16 -0.37 -11.83
CA LEU A 65 7.34 -1.44 -12.41
C LEU A 65 8.06 -2.80 -12.48
N PHE A 66 9.39 -2.82 -12.33
CA PHE A 66 10.16 -4.07 -12.36
C PHE A 66 10.92 -4.33 -11.06
N LEU A 67 11.97 -3.55 -10.76
CA LEU A 67 12.88 -3.81 -9.65
C LEU A 67 12.18 -3.70 -8.29
N GLY A 68 11.42 -2.62 -8.07
CA GLY A 68 10.67 -2.39 -6.84
C GLY A 68 9.71 -3.54 -6.51
N PRO A 69 8.79 -3.90 -7.41
CA PRO A 69 7.83 -4.98 -7.21
C PRO A 69 8.48 -6.35 -7.10
N LEU A 70 9.48 -6.65 -7.92
CA LEU A 70 10.20 -7.93 -7.87
C LEU A 70 10.91 -8.12 -6.52
N ALA A 71 11.60 -7.08 -6.04
CA ALA A 71 12.25 -7.11 -4.74
C ALA A 71 11.22 -7.20 -3.60
N LEU A 72 10.05 -6.55 -3.74
CA LEU A 72 8.94 -6.67 -2.79
C LEU A 72 8.42 -8.11 -2.71
N THR A 73 8.16 -8.74 -3.87
CA THR A 73 7.75 -10.14 -3.96
C THR A 73 8.80 -11.05 -3.34
N GLY A 74 10.09 -10.81 -3.61
CA GLY A 74 11.20 -11.54 -2.99
C GLY A 74 11.16 -11.48 -1.47
N SER A 75 10.98 -10.28 -0.89
CA SER A 75 10.87 -10.10 0.55
C SER A 75 9.67 -10.88 1.14
N LEU A 76 8.50 -10.74 0.51
CA LEU A 76 7.27 -11.43 0.93
C LEU A 76 7.42 -12.96 0.88
N VAL A 77 8.04 -13.49 -0.16
CA VAL A 77 8.28 -14.93 -0.32
C VAL A 77 9.21 -15.45 0.75
N VAL A 78 10.33 -14.75 1.03
CA VAL A 78 11.26 -15.17 2.09
C VAL A 78 10.57 -15.17 3.46
N LEU A 79 9.80 -14.12 3.79
CA LEU A 79 9.03 -14.07 5.04
C LEU A 79 7.97 -15.18 5.13
N SER A 80 7.30 -15.47 4.02
CA SER A 80 6.30 -16.54 3.95
C SER A 80 6.92 -17.92 4.09
N HIS A 81 8.11 -18.14 3.53
CA HIS A 81 8.87 -19.37 3.70
C HIS A 81 9.33 -19.54 5.16
N ARG A 82 9.90 -18.49 5.77
CA ARG A 82 10.41 -18.54 7.15
C ARG A 82 9.31 -18.70 8.19
N SER A 83 8.10 -18.23 7.90
CA SER A 83 6.92 -18.47 8.74
C SER A 83 6.27 -19.85 8.52
N GLY A 84 6.84 -20.69 7.64
CA GLY A 84 6.32 -22.03 7.34
C GLY A 84 5.05 -22.03 6.47
N ARG A 85 4.66 -20.89 5.91
CA ARG A 85 3.48 -20.77 5.03
C ARG A 85 3.74 -21.26 3.61
N LEU A 86 4.99 -21.22 3.17
CA LEU A 86 5.43 -21.73 1.88
C LEU A 86 6.56 -22.72 2.05
N SER A 87 6.49 -23.84 1.36
CA SER A 87 7.62 -24.76 1.22
C SER A 87 8.72 -24.14 0.35
N ALA A 88 9.96 -24.62 0.48
CA ALA A 88 11.08 -24.20 -0.36
C ALA A 88 10.82 -24.29 -1.88
N PRO A 89 10.26 -25.39 -2.42
CA PRO A 89 9.96 -25.47 -3.85
C PRO A 89 8.91 -24.45 -4.32
N GLU A 90 7.90 -24.20 -3.49
CA GLU A 90 6.85 -23.20 -3.75
C GLU A 90 7.40 -21.78 -3.76
N ALA A 91 8.30 -21.47 -2.82
CA ALA A 91 8.97 -20.18 -2.75
C ALA A 91 9.83 -19.93 -4.00
N LEU A 92 10.63 -20.91 -4.42
CA LEU A 92 11.46 -20.79 -5.63
C LEU A 92 10.62 -20.65 -6.90
N PHE A 93 9.54 -21.42 -7.01
CA PHE A 93 8.61 -21.30 -8.14
C PHE A 93 7.96 -19.91 -8.19
N THR A 94 7.51 -19.39 -7.05
CA THR A 94 6.91 -18.05 -6.94
C THR A 94 7.87 -16.98 -7.43
N VAL A 95 9.12 -17.01 -6.97
CA VAL A 95 10.15 -16.02 -7.40
C VAL A 95 10.47 -16.17 -8.88
N ALA A 96 10.63 -17.40 -9.39
CA ALA A 96 10.91 -17.65 -10.80
C ALA A 96 9.78 -17.18 -11.73
N ALA A 97 8.52 -17.34 -11.31
CA ALA A 97 7.35 -16.87 -12.06
C ALA A 97 7.12 -15.36 -11.92
N ALA A 98 7.53 -14.74 -10.81
CA ALA A 98 7.41 -13.30 -10.60
C ALA A 98 8.31 -12.49 -11.55
N VAL A 99 9.49 -13.00 -11.92
CA VAL A 99 10.41 -12.32 -12.85
C VAL A 99 9.75 -12.04 -14.22
N PRO A 100 9.22 -13.02 -14.96
CA PRO A 100 8.54 -12.75 -16.23
C PRO A 100 7.26 -11.95 -16.03
N ALA A 101 6.52 -12.14 -14.92
CA ALA A 101 5.31 -11.36 -14.64
C ALA A 101 5.61 -9.85 -14.57
N TRP A 102 6.59 -9.46 -13.75
CA TRP A 102 6.98 -8.05 -13.62
C TRP A 102 7.69 -7.53 -14.86
N GLY A 103 8.50 -8.36 -15.53
CA GLY A 103 9.16 -7.99 -16.78
C GLY A 103 8.16 -7.65 -17.90
N LEU A 104 7.14 -8.49 -18.07
CA LEU A 104 6.06 -8.25 -19.03
C LEU A 104 5.21 -7.04 -18.63
N ALA A 105 4.90 -6.85 -17.34
CA ALA A 105 4.15 -5.68 -16.87
C ALA A 105 4.90 -4.37 -17.13
N ALA A 106 6.20 -4.32 -16.85
CA ALA A 106 7.03 -3.15 -17.15
C ALA A 106 7.10 -2.90 -18.67
N THR A 107 7.27 -3.94 -19.48
CA THR A 107 7.29 -3.84 -20.95
C THR A 107 5.94 -3.35 -21.50
N ALA A 108 4.82 -3.82 -20.94
CA ALA A 108 3.48 -3.38 -21.28
C ALA A 108 3.30 -1.88 -20.98
N ALA A 109 3.81 -1.40 -19.85
CA ALA A 109 3.75 0.03 -19.50
C ALA A 109 4.61 0.91 -20.41
N VAL A 110 5.80 0.45 -20.81
CA VAL A 110 6.64 1.13 -21.81
C VAL A 110 5.91 1.19 -23.16
N SER A 111 5.34 0.07 -23.60
CA SER A 111 4.55 -0.04 -24.83
C SER A 111 3.34 0.90 -24.82
N TRP A 112 2.59 0.92 -23.71
CA TRP A 112 1.45 1.82 -23.50
C TRP A 112 1.88 3.28 -23.59
N SER A 113 2.95 3.66 -22.88
CA SER A 113 3.47 5.04 -22.90
C SER A 113 3.93 5.47 -24.29
N ALA A 114 4.59 4.58 -25.04
CA ALA A 114 4.98 4.86 -26.42
C ALA A 114 3.76 5.08 -27.32
N GLY A 115 2.67 4.33 -27.10
CA GLY A 115 1.42 4.49 -27.85
C GLY A 115 0.76 5.84 -27.64
N PHE A 116 0.81 6.41 -26.43
CA PHE A 116 0.36 7.77 -26.17
C PHE A 116 1.20 8.79 -26.95
N THR A 117 2.52 8.68 -26.90
CA THR A 117 3.41 9.58 -27.65
C THR A 117 3.15 9.52 -29.16
N ALA A 118 2.93 8.33 -29.70
CA ALA A 118 2.59 8.14 -31.11
C ALA A 118 1.23 8.77 -31.46
N ALA A 119 0.22 8.59 -30.61
CA ALA A 119 -1.10 9.20 -30.77
C ALA A 119 -1.04 10.73 -30.73
N ASP A 120 -0.29 11.30 -29.78
CA ASP A 120 -0.08 12.75 -29.64
C ASP A 120 0.66 13.34 -30.85
N ALA A 121 1.58 12.57 -31.44
CA ALA A 121 2.28 12.95 -32.67
C ALA A 121 1.44 12.73 -33.94
N GLY A 122 0.24 12.15 -33.83
CA GLY A 122 -0.62 11.83 -34.97
C GLY A 122 -0.05 10.77 -35.91
N VAL A 123 0.87 9.93 -35.43
CA VAL A 123 1.49 8.85 -36.23
C VAL A 123 0.80 7.51 -35.97
N PRO A 124 0.73 6.62 -36.97
CA PRO A 124 0.15 5.30 -36.79
C PRO A 124 0.95 4.46 -35.80
N LEU A 125 0.25 3.63 -35.02
CA LEU A 125 0.87 2.80 -34.00
C LEU A 125 1.81 1.75 -34.61
N SER A 126 3.00 1.59 -34.03
CA SER A 126 3.92 0.50 -34.36
C SER A 126 3.46 -0.85 -33.76
N TRP A 127 4.09 -1.96 -34.18
CA TRP A 127 3.80 -3.28 -33.62
C TRP A 127 4.02 -3.35 -32.10
N PHE A 128 4.99 -2.57 -31.59
CA PHE A 128 5.32 -2.54 -30.17
C PHE A 128 4.28 -1.76 -29.39
N GLU A 129 3.81 -0.61 -29.88
CA GLU A 129 2.79 0.21 -29.23
C GLU A 129 1.43 -0.51 -29.18
N ALA A 130 1.10 -1.26 -30.24
CA ALA A 130 -0.09 -2.11 -30.27
C ALA A 130 -0.01 -3.32 -29.32
N ALA A 131 1.19 -3.69 -28.85
CA ALA A 131 1.41 -4.87 -28.02
C ALA A 131 1.09 -4.67 -26.53
N ALA A 132 0.71 -3.46 -26.09
CA ALA A 132 0.50 -3.15 -24.67
C ALA A 132 -0.49 -4.10 -23.99
N LEU A 133 -1.65 -4.33 -24.60
CA LEU A 133 -2.69 -5.22 -24.05
C LEU A 133 -2.27 -6.70 -24.06
N PRO A 134 -1.73 -7.27 -25.16
CA PRO A 134 -1.17 -8.62 -25.15
C PRO A 134 -0.08 -8.84 -24.09
N LEU A 135 0.85 -7.89 -23.94
CA LEU A 135 1.91 -7.96 -22.93
C LEU A 135 1.34 -7.93 -21.52
N LEU A 136 0.35 -7.08 -21.28
CA LEU A 136 -0.36 -7.01 -20.00
C LEU A 136 -1.10 -8.32 -19.70
N ALA A 137 -1.76 -8.92 -20.68
CA ALA A 137 -2.44 -10.20 -20.51
C ALA A 137 -1.45 -11.33 -20.15
N LEU A 138 -0.30 -11.38 -20.82
CA LEU A 138 0.77 -12.34 -20.49
C LEU A 138 1.35 -12.08 -19.10
N ALA A 139 1.49 -10.82 -18.69
CA ALA A 139 1.91 -10.46 -17.34
C ALA A 139 0.92 -10.97 -16.29
N VAL A 140 -0.40 -10.86 -16.53
CA VAL A 140 -1.43 -11.40 -15.64
C VAL A 140 -1.35 -12.92 -15.54
N VAL A 141 -1.14 -13.62 -16.66
CA VAL A 141 -1.01 -15.09 -16.66
C VAL A 141 0.23 -15.53 -15.87
N ALA A 142 1.38 -14.88 -16.07
CA ALA A 142 2.60 -15.15 -15.32
C ALA A 142 2.44 -14.80 -13.83
N GLY A 143 1.76 -13.69 -13.51
CA GLY A 143 1.45 -13.28 -12.15
C GLY A 143 0.51 -14.25 -11.44
N ALA A 144 -0.51 -14.75 -12.14
CA ALA A 144 -1.39 -15.80 -11.62
C ALA A 144 -0.60 -17.08 -11.31
N ALA A 145 0.31 -17.49 -12.21
CA ALA A 145 1.20 -18.60 -11.95
C ALA A 145 2.06 -18.38 -10.69
N ALA A 146 2.62 -17.17 -10.50
CA ALA A 146 3.39 -16.84 -9.31
C ALA A 146 2.56 -16.92 -8.01
N LEU A 147 1.26 -16.61 -8.04
CA LEU A 147 0.39 -16.62 -6.86
C LEU A 147 -0.15 -18.01 -6.49
N LEU A 148 -0.12 -18.98 -7.42
CA LEU A 148 -0.67 -20.32 -7.19
C LEU A 148 -0.18 -20.95 -5.87
N PRO A 149 1.12 -20.93 -5.51
CA PRO A 149 1.56 -21.54 -4.26
C PRO A 149 1.01 -20.84 -3.02
N THR A 150 0.94 -19.50 -3.04
CA THR A 150 0.39 -18.71 -1.94
C THR A 150 -1.11 -18.92 -1.78
N VAL A 151 -1.85 -19.04 -2.88
CA VAL A 151 -3.28 -19.36 -2.82
C VAL A 151 -3.48 -20.79 -2.31
N ASN A 152 -2.67 -21.74 -2.78
CA ASN A 152 -2.75 -23.15 -2.36
C ASN A 152 -2.52 -23.34 -0.86
N SER A 153 -1.62 -22.57 -0.25
CA SER A 153 -1.34 -22.68 1.19
C SER A 153 -2.49 -22.23 2.10
N LEU A 154 -3.46 -21.49 1.57
CA LEU A 154 -4.68 -21.11 2.29
C LEU A 154 -5.71 -22.25 2.40
N TRP A 155 -5.55 -23.34 1.64
CA TRP A 155 -6.52 -24.44 1.60
C TRP A 155 -6.13 -25.61 2.50
N SER A 156 -7.13 -26.22 3.14
CA SER A 156 -6.92 -27.39 4.01
C SER A 156 -6.29 -28.58 3.25
N PRO A 157 -5.31 -29.29 3.88
CA PRO A 157 -4.65 -30.47 3.33
C PRO A 157 -5.54 -31.69 3.09
N ARG A 158 -6.86 -31.60 3.29
CA ARG A 158 -7.81 -32.72 3.11
C ARG A 158 -8.50 -32.80 1.75
N ARG A 159 -8.41 -31.79 0.88
CA ARG A 159 -9.12 -31.79 -0.44
C ARG A 159 -8.33 -32.52 -1.53
N SER A 160 -8.99 -33.08 -2.55
CA SER A 160 -8.29 -33.70 -3.68
C SER A 160 -7.42 -32.68 -4.43
N LEU A 161 -6.28 -33.13 -4.95
CA LEU A 161 -5.29 -32.25 -5.61
C LEU A 161 -5.89 -31.54 -6.84
N ALA A 162 -6.69 -32.26 -7.63
CA ALA A 162 -7.37 -31.70 -8.81
C ALA A 162 -8.40 -30.61 -8.47
N TYR A 163 -9.14 -30.77 -7.36
CA TYR A 163 -10.08 -29.76 -6.91
C TYR A 163 -9.37 -28.51 -6.38
N ARG A 164 -8.24 -28.70 -5.67
CA ARG A 164 -7.43 -27.58 -5.19
C ARG A 164 -6.79 -26.80 -6.33
N SER A 165 -6.23 -27.47 -7.33
CA SER A 165 -5.61 -26.80 -8.47
C SER A 165 -6.64 -26.04 -9.31
N ALA A 166 -7.83 -26.60 -9.52
CA ALA A 166 -8.91 -25.89 -10.21
C ALA A 166 -9.37 -24.65 -9.42
N GLN A 167 -9.58 -24.77 -8.10
CA GLN A 167 -9.96 -23.65 -7.25
C GLN A 167 -8.87 -22.58 -7.14
N SER A 168 -7.60 -22.98 -7.03
CA SER A 168 -6.50 -22.02 -6.96
C SER A 168 -6.27 -21.31 -8.29
N LEU A 169 -6.45 -21.98 -9.42
CA LEU A 169 -6.41 -21.32 -10.73
C LEU A 169 -7.55 -20.30 -10.88
N LEU A 170 -8.77 -20.67 -10.47
CA LEU A 170 -9.95 -19.79 -10.49
C LEU A 170 -9.80 -18.55 -9.59
N LEU A 171 -8.99 -18.62 -8.53
CA LEU A 171 -8.76 -17.50 -7.62
C LEU A 171 -7.47 -16.74 -7.92
N ALA A 172 -6.45 -17.41 -8.45
CA ALA A 172 -5.17 -16.78 -8.78
C ALA A 172 -5.32 -15.80 -9.95
N ALA A 173 -6.16 -16.09 -10.95
CA ALA A 173 -6.44 -15.16 -12.04
C ALA A 173 -7.08 -13.84 -11.56
N PRO A 174 -8.21 -13.83 -10.84
CA PRO A 174 -8.79 -12.60 -10.30
C PRO A 174 -7.91 -11.95 -9.23
N ALA A 175 -7.13 -12.72 -8.45
CA ALA A 175 -6.15 -12.13 -7.53
C ALA A 175 -4.99 -11.46 -8.28
N ALA A 176 -4.49 -12.04 -9.38
CA ALA A 176 -3.48 -11.42 -10.22
C ALA A 176 -4.01 -10.18 -10.93
N LEU A 177 -5.26 -10.22 -11.41
CA LEU A 177 -5.91 -9.04 -11.98
C LEU A 177 -6.13 -7.96 -10.93
N ALA A 178 -6.61 -8.33 -9.74
CA ALA A 178 -6.79 -7.41 -8.63
C ALA A 178 -5.45 -6.83 -8.17
N LEU A 179 -4.38 -7.63 -8.12
CA LEU A 179 -3.03 -7.16 -7.82
C LEU A 179 -2.47 -6.30 -8.93
N LEU A 180 -2.76 -6.58 -10.20
CA LEU A 180 -2.37 -5.73 -11.31
C LEU A 180 -3.11 -4.39 -11.26
N VAL A 181 -4.42 -4.39 -11.04
CA VAL A 181 -5.22 -3.18 -10.87
C VAL A 181 -4.75 -2.42 -9.64
N LEU A 182 -4.56 -3.09 -8.51
CA LEU A 182 -3.97 -2.52 -7.31
C LEU A 182 -2.54 -2.04 -7.57
N PHE A 183 -1.80 -2.63 -8.49
CA PHE A 183 -0.45 -2.19 -8.81
C PHE A 183 -0.45 -0.97 -9.74
N LEU A 184 -1.34 -0.94 -10.72
CA LEU A 184 -1.55 0.20 -11.61
C LEU A 184 -2.13 1.41 -10.86
N VAL A 185 -3.02 1.16 -9.90
CA VAL A 185 -3.70 2.19 -9.10
C VAL A 185 -2.93 2.51 -7.81
N ALA A 186 -2.21 1.53 -7.25
CA ALA A 186 -1.56 1.59 -5.94
C ALA A 186 -0.08 1.20 -5.97
N TYR A 187 0.63 1.39 -7.10
CA TYR A 187 2.10 1.53 -7.13
C TYR A 187 2.56 2.53 -6.05
N LEU A 188 1.69 3.48 -5.72
CA LEU A 188 1.81 4.46 -4.66
C LEU A 188 1.88 3.88 -3.24
N LEU A 189 1.20 2.75 -2.97
CA LEU A 189 1.26 2.02 -1.70
C LEU A 189 2.50 1.11 -1.61
N ALA A 190 3.14 0.83 -2.73
CA ALA A 190 4.25 -0.12 -2.79
C ALA A 190 5.46 0.29 -1.91
N PRO A 191 5.87 1.58 -1.81
CA PRO A 191 6.89 1.93 -0.84
C PRO A 191 6.42 1.80 0.63
N LEU A 192 5.14 2.01 0.94
CA LEU A 192 4.61 1.72 2.30
C LEU A 192 4.64 0.20 2.58
N ALA A 193 4.26 -0.61 1.61
CA ALA A 193 4.36 -2.07 1.72
C ALA A 193 5.82 -2.51 1.89
N ALA A 194 6.75 -1.93 1.14
CA ALA A 194 8.19 -2.19 1.26
C ALA A 194 8.71 -1.81 2.64
N ALA A 195 8.35 -0.63 3.15
CA ALA A 195 8.71 -0.20 4.51
C ALA A 195 8.12 -1.11 5.59
N GLY A 196 6.86 -1.54 5.42
CA GLY A 196 6.20 -2.49 6.31
C GLY A 196 6.89 -3.86 6.34
N LEU A 197 7.21 -4.42 5.17
CA LEU A 197 7.94 -5.70 5.07
C LEU A 197 9.37 -5.57 5.60
N LEU A 198 10.04 -4.44 5.38
CA LEU A 198 11.35 -4.16 5.95
C LEU A 198 11.29 -4.16 7.49
N PHE A 199 10.32 -3.46 8.06
CA PHE A 199 10.10 -3.42 9.50
C PHE A 199 9.83 -4.82 10.08
N VAL A 200 8.94 -5.59 9.45
CA VAL A 200 8.65 -6.98 9.85
C VAL A 200 9.91 -7.84 9.79
N ALA A 201 10.66 -7.79 8.69
CA ALA A 201 11.88 -8.57 8.53
C ALA A 201 12.96 -8.23 9.57
N LEU A 202 13.13 -6.94 9.90
CA LEU A 202 14.07 -6.50 10.93
C LEU A 202 13.62 -6.95 12.34
N LYS A 203 12.33 -6.87 12.63
CA LYS A 203 11.74 -7.31 13.91
C LYS A 203 11.94 -8.80 14.13
N GLU A 204 11.55 -9.63 13.17
CA GLU A 204 11.70 -11.08 13.23
C GLU A 204 13.19 -11.50 13.30
N GLY A 205 14.05 -10.84 12.52
CA GLY A 205 15.49 -11.08 12.56
C GLY A 205 16.16 -10.69 13.88
N SER A 206 15.56 -9.79 14.66
CA SER A 206 16.04 -9.41 16.00
C SER A 206 15.62 -10.44 17.04
N ALA A 207 14.38 -10.95 16.96
CA ALA A 207 13.88 -12.01 17.84
C ALA A 207 14.68 -13.32 17.71
N GLU A 208 15.07 -13.70 16.48
CA GLU A 208 15.90 -14.89 16.24
C GLU A 208 17.28 -14.78 16.91
N ARG A 209 17.89 -13.59 16.94
CA ARG A 209 19.18 -13.36 17.64
C ARG A 209 19.04 -13.46 19.14
N SER A 210 17.94 -12.95 19.70
CA SER A 210 17.68 -13.04 21.14
C SER A 210 17.53 -14.49 21.60
N LEU A 211 16.93 -15.36 20.78
CA LEU A 211 16.81 -16.79 21.04
C LEU A 211 18.14 -17.54 20.88
N ALA A 212 18.92 -17.22 19.84
CA ALA A 212 20.24 -17.83 19.62
C ALA A 212 21.31 -17.39 20.64
N GLY A 213 21.11 -16.22 21.26
CA GLY A 213 22.00 -15.66 22.28
C GLY A 213 21.80 -16.23 23.69
N TYR A 214 20.78 -17.07 23.92
CA TYR A 214 20.75 -17.92 25.10
C TYR A 214 21.67 -19.11 24.84
N PRO A 215 22.88 -19.17 25.43
CA PRO A 215 23.65 -20.40 25.39
C PRO A 215 22.75 -21.49 25.96
N SER A 216 22.48 -22.52 25.14
CA SER A 216 21.95 -23.79 25.59
C SER A 216 22.76 -24.22 26.80
N LYS A 217 22.24 -23.92 28.00
CA LYS A 217 22.85 -24.32 29.26
C LYS A 217 23.00 -25.83 29.14
N ASN A 218 24.25 -26.29 29.21
CA ASN A 218 24.64 -27.68 29.02
C ASN A 218 23.57 -28.62 29.61
N PRO A 219 23.11 -29.66 28.88
CA PRO A 219 22.26 -30.70 29.45
C PRO A 219 22.94 -31.48 30.60
N ALA A 220 24.21 -31.18 30.87
CA ALA A 220 25.07 -31.83 31.82
C ALA A 220 25.27 -31.07 33.14
N ASP A 221 24.59 -29.94 33.39
CA ASP A 221 24.57 -29.33 34.74
C ASP A 221 23.43 -29.95 35.57
N PRO A 222 23.72 -30.82 36.55
CA PRO A 222 22.74 -31.25 37.54
C PRO A 222 22.62 -30.11 38.56
N HIS A 223 21.86 -29.07 38.22
CA HIS A 223 21.55 -28.06 39.21
C HIS A 223 20.57 -28.63 40.26
N PRO A 224 20.88 -28.48 41.56
CA PRO A 224 20.02 -28.91 42.64
C PRO A 224 18.70 -28.14 42.56
N ARG A 225 17.60 -28.85 42.86
CA ARG A 225 16.26 -28.30 43.02
C ARG A 225 16.26 -27.20 44.10
N GLY A 226 16.59 -25.98 43.70
CA GLY A 226 16.39 -24.79 44.50
C GLY A 226 14.89 -24.51 44.63
N PRO A 227 14.42 -24.05 45.80
CA PRO A 227 13.02 -23.77 46.01
C PRO A 227 12.57 -22.65 45.07
N TRP A 228 11.52 -22.93 44.32
CA TRP A 228 10.84 -21.96 43.45
C TRP A 228 10.56 -20.67 44.23
N PRO A 229 10.96 -19.49 43.72
CA PRO A 229 10.51 -18.23 44.29
C PRO A 229 9.01 -18.12 44.02
N THR A 230 8.23 -18.56 45.00
CA THR A 230 6.81 -18.25 45.11
C THR A 230 6.68 -16.77 45.46
N GLY A 231 5.88 -16.05 44.69
CA GLY A 231 5.35 -14.76 45.14
C GLY A 231 6.11 -13.51 44.74
N ARG A 232 6.06 -13.16 43.45
CA ARG A 232 5.66 -11.79 43.08
C ARG A 232 4.52 -11.87 42.07
N ARG A 233 3.30 -11.92 42.60
CA ARG A 233 2.12 -11.44 41.87
C ARG A 233 2.43 -10.01 41.44
N PRO A 234 2.32 -9.65 40.15
CA PRO A 234 2.16 -8.26 39.77
C PRO A 234 0.77 -7.84 40.26
N ALA A 235 0.69 -7.45 41.54
CA ALA A 235 -0.41 -6.65 42.03
C ALA A 235 -0.28 -5.26 41.38
N ASP A 236 -1.39 -4.76 40.89
CA ASP A 236 -1.60 -3.37 40.45
C ASP A 236 -1.17 -2.97 39.03
N ALA A 237 -1.13 -3.90 38.08
CA ALA A 237 -1.51 -3.52 36.72
C ALA A 237 -3.03 -3.37 36.70
N ARG A 238 -3.55 -2.22 37.17
CA ARG A 238 -4.94 -1.83 36.87
C ARG A 238 -5.11 -2.01 35.36
N PRO A 239 -6.04 -2.84 34.87
CA PRO A 239 -6.35 -2.85 33.46
C PRO A 239 -6.66 -1.40 33.10
N ALA A 240 -5.83 -0.81 32.24
CA ALA A 240 -6.08 0.52 31.73
C ALA A 240 -7.46 0.43 31.09
N GLU A 241 -8.46 1.03 31.74
CA GLU A 241 -9.81 1.10 31.18
C GLU A 241 -9.65 1.61 29.74
N PRO A 242 -10.05 0.84 28.72
CA PRO A 242 -9.90 1.29 27.35
C PRO A 242 -10.79 2.53 27.19
N VAL A 243 -10.14 3.69 27.13
CA VAL A 243 -10.76 5.01 26.89
C VAL A 243 -11.37 4.97 25.49
N THR A 244 -12.58 4.44 25.43
CA THR A 244 -13.27 4.12 24.17
C THR A 244 -14.68 4.65 24.22
N ARG A 245 -14.83 5.84 24.80
CA ARG A 245 -16.03 6.61 24.58
C ARG A 245 -15.96 7.14 23.16
N PHE A 246 -16.76 6.54 22.27
CA PHE A 246 -17.33 7.29 21.15
C PHE A 246 -17.72 8.69 21.65
N PRO A 247 -17.69 9.74 20.83
CA PRO A 247 -18.37 10.95 21.22
C PRO A 247 -19.87 10.60 21.36
N THR A 248 -20.29 10.32 22.59
CA THR A 248 -21.64 9.89 22.97
C THR A 248 -22.64 11.04 22.88
N SER A 249 -22.14 12.25 22.62
CA SER A 249 -23.01 13.39 22.36
C SER A 249 -23.75 13.14 21.04
N ARG A 250 -25.08 13.02 21.13
CA ARG A 250 -25.93 13.00 19.93
C ARG A 250 -25.64 14.20 19.03
N SER A 251 -25.30 15.34 19.63
CA SER A 251 -24.91 16.57 18.94
C SER A 251 -23.75 16.39 17.97
N SER A 252 -22.65 15.77 18.38
CA SER A 252 -21.48 15.55 17.51
C SER A 252 -21.79 14.57 16.38
N ARG A 253 -22.58 13.52 16.65
CA ARG A 253 -23.00 12.57 15.60
C ARG A 253 -23.89 13.26 14.57
N THR A 254 -24.85 14.07 15.01
CA THR A 254 -25.71 14.85 14.11
C THR A 254 -24.88 15.83 13.29
N ALA A 255 -23.94 16.55 13.90
CA ALA A 255 -23.06 17.49 13.19
C ALA A 255 -22.25 16.78 12.09
N VAL A 256 -21.63 15.63 12.41
CA VAL A 256 -20.88 14.83 11.42
C VAL A 256 -21.78 14.34 10.29
N VAL A 257 -22.99 13.85 10.60
CA VAL A 257 -23.95 13.39 9.59
C VAL A 257 -24.39 14.54 8.67
N VAL A 258 -24.70 15.71 9.22
CA VAL A 258 -25.09 16.89 8.45
C VAL A 258 -23.95 17.35 7.55
N ILE A 259 -22.73 17.43 8.10
CA ILE A 259 -21.54 17.79 7.32
C ILE A 259 -21.31 16.77 6.21
N ALA A 260 -21.27 15.48 6.52
CA ALA A 260 -21.03 14.42 5.53
C ALA A 260 -22.13 14.36 4.45
N GLY A 261 -23.40 14.60 4.81
CA GLY A 261 -24.50 14.71 3.87
C GLY A 261 -24.36 15.93 2.95
N GLY A 262 -24.03 17.09 3.52
CA GLY A 262 -23.78 18.31 2.76
C GLY A 262 -22.59 18.18 1.81
N THR A 263 -21.47 17.61 2.30
CA THR A 263 -20.27 17.39 1.47
C THR A 263 -20.50 16.37 0.38
N LEU A 264 -21.33 15.35 0.60
CA LEU A 264 -21.73 14.40 -0.42
C LEU A 264 -22.49 15.09 -1.56
N ILE A 265 -23.54 15.86 -1.24
CA ILE A 265 -24.36 16.55 -2.24
C ILE A 265 -23.51 17.59 -2.99
N PHE A 266 -22.78 18.43 -2.26
CA PHE A 266 -21.94 19.45 -2.87
C PHE A 266 -20.83 18.85 -3.74
N GLY A 267 -20.20 17.76 -3.29
CA GLY A 267 -19.18 17.07 -4.07
C GLY A 267 -19.74 16.44 -5.36
N LEU A 268 -20.95 15.88 -5.34
CA LEU A 268 -21.62 15.42 -6.56
C LEU A 268 -21.91 16.57 -7.54
N LEU A 269 -22.32 17.74 -7.03
CA LEU A 269 -22.49 18.93 -7.86
C LEU A 269 -21.16 19.39 -8.48
N CYS A 270 -20.06 19.36 -7.72
CA CYS A 270 -18.72 19.66 -8.23
C CYS A 270 -18.30 18.69 -9.34
N ILE A 271 -18.60 17.39 -9.21
CA ILE A 271 -18.32 16.39 -10.26
C ILE A 271 -19.14 16.69 -11.53
N VAL A 272 -20.44 16.95 -11.37
CA VAL A 272 -21.31 17.30 -12.51
C VAL A 272 -20.78 18.56 -13.20
N PHE A 273 -20.38 19.57 -12.43
CA PHE A 273 -19.75 20.78 -12.97
C PHE A 273 -18.43 20.50 -13.67
N ALA A 274 -17.55 19.69 -13.08
CA ALA A 274 -16.26 19.34 -13.68
C ALA A 274 -16.40 18.65 -15.04
N VAL A 275 -17.42 17.80 -15.18
CA VAL A 275 -17.64 16.98 -16.39
C VAL A 275 -18.47 17.70 -17.45
N SER A 276 -19.44 18.53 -17.04
CA SER A 276 -20.42 19.10 -17.96
C SER A 276 -20.56 20.63 -17.89
N GLY A 277 -19.89 21.30 -16.96
CA GLY A 277 -20.09 22.72 -16.64
C GLY A 277 -19.94 23.66 -17.83
N SER A 278 -19.01 23.36 -18.74
CA SER A 278 -18.77 24.18 -19.95
C SER A 278 -19.93 24.20 -20.93
N THR A 279 -20.91 23.30 -20.81
CA THR A 279 -22.07 23.24 -21.70
C THR A 279 -23.24 24.10 -21.23
N TRP A 280 -23.25 24.52 -19.97
CA TRP A 280 -24.41 25.19 -19.35
C TRP A 280 -24.05 26.37 -18.43
N SER A 281 -22.77 26.63 -18.18
CA SER A 281 -22.31 27.71 -17.30
C SER A 281 -21.30 28.62 -17.99
N ASP A 282 -21.54 29.93 -17.89
CA ASP A 282 -20.61 30.97 -18.38
C ASP A 282 -19.36 31.11 -17.50
N LEU A 283 -19.30 30.41 -16.35
CA LEU A 283 -18.15 30.45 -15.44
C LEU A 283 -16.91 29.76 -16.01
N ALA A 284 -17.06 28.92 -17.05
CA ALA A 284 -15.96 28.18 -17.67
C ALA A 284 -15.98 28.38 -19.18
N THR A 285 -14.88 28.89 -19.73
CA THR A 285 -14.73 29.17 -21.17
C THR A 285 -14.62 27.90 -22.02
N ASP A 286 -14.12 26.81 -21.44
CA ASP A 286 -13.98 25.51 -22.08
C ASP A 286 -14.11 24.35 -21.07
N SER A 287 -14.03 23.11 -21.55
CA SER A 287 -14.10 21.90 -20.72
C SER A 287 -12.96 21.78 -19.71
N THR A 288 -11.77 22.28 -20.03
CA THR A 288 -10.61 22.24 -19.14
C THR A 288 -10.80 23.19 -17.96
N ALA A 289 -11.29 24.41 -18.21
CA ALA A 289 -11.63 25.39 -17.19
C ALA A 289 -12.76 24.88 -16.29
N ALA A 290 -13.79 24.25 -16.87
CA ALA A 290 -14.88 23.65 -16.10
C ALA A 290 -14.36 22.53 -15.18
N MET A 291 -13.50 21.66 -15.72
CA MET A 291 -12.87 20.57 -14.97
C MET A 291 -12.03 21.11 -13.80
N ASN A 292 -11.16 22.08 -14.04
CA ASN A 292 -10.31 22.68 -12.99
C ASN A 292 -11.14 23.36 -11.89
N LEU A 293 -12.16 24.15 -12.26
CA LEU A 293 -13.04 24.80 -11.28
C LEU A 293 -13.83 23.79 -10.45
N GLY A 294 -14.35 22.73 -11.09
CA GLY A 294 -15.04 21.65 -10.39
C GLY A 294 -14.12 20.88 -9.45
N LEU A 295 -12.88 20.59 -9.87
CA LEU A 295 -11.85 19.97 -9.03
C LEU A 295 -11.46 20.88 -7.85
N ALA A 296 -11.27 22.18 -8.08
CA ALA A 296 -10.93 23.16 -7.05
C ALA A 296 -12.03 23.23 -5.98
N ALA A 297 -13.29 23.38 -6.40
CA ALA A 297 -14.44 23.39 -5.50
C ALA A 297 -14.59 22.06 -4.75
N GLY A 298 -14.35 20.94 -5.44
CA GLY A 298 -14.32 19.60 -4.84
C GLY A 298 -13.24 19.45 -3.77
N ALA A 299 -12.03 19.98 -3.99
CA ALA A 299 -10.94 19.96 -3.02
C ALA A 299 -11.26 20.83 -1.79
N LEU A 300 -11.86 22.01 -1.97
CA LEU A 300 -12.35 22.84 -0.85
C LEU A 300 -13.41 22.12 -0.02
N ASN A 301 -14.34 21.43 -0.68
CA ASN A 301 -15.34 20.61 0.00
C ASN A 301 -14.71 19.45 0.79
N ALA A 302 -13.65 18.85 0.26
CA ALA A 302 -12.90 17.80 0.94
C ALA A 302 -12.22 18.29 2.23
N VAL A 303 -11.89 19.59 2.35
CA VAL A 303 -11.36 20.17 3.61
C VAL A 303 -12.41 20.08 4.72
N VAL A 304 -13.65 20.44 4.42
CA VAL A 304 -14.77 20.37 5.37
C VAL A 304 -15.02 18.91 5.80
N LEU A 305 -14.97 17.99 4.84
CA LEU A 305 -15.08 16.55 5.12
C LEU A 305 -13.92 16.05 6.00
N THR A 306 -12.70 16.50 5.74
CA THR A 306 -11.51 16.13 6.53
C THR A 306 -11.67 16.56 7.99
N ALA A 307 -12.22 17.74 8.25
CA ALA A 307 -12.55 18.18 9.60
C ALA A 307 -13.59 17.26 10.27
N ALA A 308 -14.63 16.84 9.55
CA ALA A 308 -15.64 15.91 10.07
C ALA A 308 -15.05 14.52 10.41
N VAL A 309 -14.21 13.97 9.54
CA VAL A 309 -13.46 12.73 9.81
C VAL A 309 -12.54 12.91 11.04
N GLY A 310 -11.89 14.07 11.12
CA GLY A 310 -11.09 14.49 12.27
C GLY A 310 -11.86 14.40 13.58
N MET A 311 -13.05 15.00 13.65
CA MET A 311 -13.90 14.97 14.84
C MET A 311 -14.27 13.55 15.29
N VAL A 312 -14.48 12.62 14.34
CA VAL A 312 -14.82 11.22 14.64
C VAL A 312 -13.62 10.44 15.15
N LEU A 313 -12.44 10.65 14.55
CA LEU A 313 -11.25 9.88 14.87
C LEU A 313 -10.44 10.46 16.05
N LEU A 314 -10.62 11.74 16.39
CA LEU A 314 -9.80 12.44 17.39
C LEU A 314 -9.85 11.76 18.77
N PRO A 315 -11.02 11.33 19.29
CA PRO A 315 -11.07 10.64 20.59
C PRO A 315 -10.34 9.28 20.60
N ARG A 316 -10.08 8.69 19.43
CA ARG A 316 -9.47 7.35 19.30
C ARG A 316 -7.98 7.40 19.04
N VAL A 317 -7.56 8.32 18.18
CA VAL A 317 -6.16 8.45 17.73
C VAL A 317 -5.40 9.45 18.61
N GLY A 318 -6.11 10.33 19.32
CA GLY A 318 -5.51 11.32 20.21
C GLY A 318 -4.96 12.54 19.49
N GLY A 319 -4.11 13.30 20.19
CA GLY A 319 -3.69 14.64 19.75
C GLY A 319 -3.00 14.72 18.39
N VAL A 320 -2.36 13.63 17.93
CA VAL A 320 -1.70 13.59 16.61
C VAL A 320 -2.67 13.80 15.45
N LEU A 321 -3.94 13.48 15.64
CA LEU A 321 -4.93 13.69 14.59
C LEU A 321 -5.14 15.18 14.25
N HIS A 322 -4.89 16.12 15.18
CA HIS A 322 -4.93 17.55 14.85
C HIS A 322 -3.91 17.89 13.76
N TRP A 323 -2.69 17.38 13.87
CA TRP A 323 -1.64 17.56 12.87
C TRP A 323 -2.00 16.85 11.57
N THR A 324 -2.57 15.65 11.62
CA THR A 324 -3.07 14.96 10.42
C THR A 324 -4.14 15.78 9.71
N VAL A 325 -5.15 16.28 10.41
CA VAL A 325 -6.22 17.10 9.82
C VAL A 325 -5.65 18.37 9.22
N LEU A 326 -4.72 19.03 9.90
CA LEU A 326 -4.06 20.25 9.41
C LEU A 326 -3.25 19.98 8.15
N LEU A 327 -2.45 18.91 8.13
CA LEU A 327 -1.64 18.53 6.97
C LEU A 327 -2.51 18.13 5.77
N VAL A 328 -3.53 17.29 5.98
CA VAL A 328 -4.45 16.88 4.90
C VAL A 328 -5.23 18.09 4.38
N SER A 329 -5.74 18.95 5.26
CA SER A 329 -6.46 20.16 4.87
C SER A 329 -5.56 21.14 4.11
N GLY A 330 -4.33 21.36 4.57
CA GLY A 330 -3.34 22.16 3.87
C GLY A 330 -3.01 21.59 2.49
N GLY A 331 -2.93 20.26 2.37
CA GLY A 331 -2.74 19.58 1.10
C GLY A 331 -3.88 19.84 0.11
N LEU A 332 -5.12 19.69 0.57
CA LEU A 332 -6.33 19.96 -0.22
C LEU A 332 -6.49 21.44 -0.61
N LEU A 333 -6.12 22.37 0.27
CA LEU A 333 -6.10 23.80 -0.04
C LEU A 333 -5.04 24.14 -1.10
N SER A 334 -3.86 23.51 -1.02
CA SER A 334 -2.80 23.66 -2.03
C SER A 334 -3.27 23.17 -3.40
N GLU A 335 -3.99 22.05 -3.45
CA GLU A 335 -4.57 21.55 -4.69
C GLU A 335 -5.70 22.44 -5.21
N ALA A 336 -6.59 22.95 -4.34
CA ALA A 336 -7.59 23.90 -4.78
C ALA A 336 -6.94 25.13 -5.44
N ALA A 337 -5.86 25.65 -4.84
CA ALA A 337 -5.08 26.73 -5.43
C ALA A 337 -4.40 26.34 -6.75
N ALA A 338 -3.88 25.11 -6.86
CA ALA A 338 -3.31 24.57 -8.10
C ALA A 338 -4.36 24.56 -9.23
N GLN A 339 -5.56 24.08 -8.92
CA GLN A 339 -6.66 23.97 -9.87
C GLN A 339 -7.21 25.36 -10.25
N PHE A 340 -7.31 26.30 -9.30
CA PHE A 340 -7.67 27.68 -9.63
C PHE A 340 -6.62 28.39 -10.49
N ALA A 341 -5.34 28.06 -10.34
CA ALA A 341 -4.30 28.59 -11.20
C ALA A 341 -4.46 28.13 -12.66
N GLY A 342 -5.05 26.95 -12.87
CA GLY A 342 -5.41 26.42 -14.18
C GLY A 342 -4.28 25.66 -14.87
N VAL A 343 -4.65 24.91 -15.91
CA VAL A 343 -3.73 24.10 -16.72
C VAL A 343 -2.69 24.99 -17.40
N GLY A 344 -1.41 24.63 -17.25
CA GLY A 344 -0.29 25.34 -17.88
C GLY A 344 0.25 26.51 -17.07
N HIS A 345 -0.37 26.86 -15.94
CA HIS A 345 0.17 27.87 -15.05
C HIS A 345 1.42 27.34 -14.31
N PRO A 346 2.52 28.13 -14.20
CA PRO A 346 3.79 27.65 -13.65
C PRO A 346 3.69 27.18 -12.19
N TRP A 347 2.69 27.68 -11.45
CA TRP A 347 2.45 27.28 -10.05
C TRP A 347 1.54 26.07 -9.87
N GLN A 348 0.85 25.60 -10.91
CA GLN A 348 -0.09 24.47 -10.79
C GLN A 348 0.62 23.22 -10.25
N TRP A 349 1.66 22.77 -10.95
CA TRP A 349 2.38 21.55 -10.56
C TRP A 349 3.09 21.68 -9.20
N PRO A 350 3.85 22.74 -8.89
CA PRO A 350 4.42 22.93 -7.55
C PRO A 350 3.38 22.88 -6.42
N LEU A 351 2.20 23.49 -6.62
CA LEU A 351 1.12 23.47 -5.62
C LEU A 351 0.51 22.07 -5.46
N THR A 352 0.31 21.33 -6.54
CA THR A 352 -0.13 19.91 -6.48
C THR A 352 0.91 19.04 -5.77
N LEU A 353 2.21 19.26 -6.02
CA LEU A 353 3.30 18.55 -5.35
C LEU A 353 3.34 18.84 -3.85
N ILE A 354 3.25 20.11 -3.45
CA ILE A 354 3.13 20.51 -2.03
C ILE A 354 1.89 19.83 -1.42
N GLY A 355 0.77 19.86 -2.17
CA GLY A 355 -0.47 19.20 -1.80
C GLY A 355 -0.27 17.73 -1.47
N GLY A 356 0.39 17.01 -2.37
CA GLY A 356 0.68 15.60 -2.22
C GLY A 356 1.64 15.30 -1.07
N ILE A 357 2.69 16.09 -0.87
CA ILE A 357 3.60 15.93 0.26
C ILE A 357 2.82 16.07 1.58
N LEU A 358 2.08 17.15 1.76
CA LEU A 358 1.32 17.40 2.98
C LEU A 358 0.32 16.27 3.26
N LEU A 359 -0.42 15.83 2.23
CA LEU A 359 -1.40 14.77 2.35
C LEU A 359 -0.76 13.40 2.67
N GLY A 360 0.38 13.09 2.04
CA GLY A 360 1.17 11.89 2.32
C GLY A 360 1.67 11.83 3.78
N PHE A 361 2.24 12.92 4.27
CA PHE A 361 2.61 13.04 5.68
C PHE A 361 1.40 12.94 6.62
N GLY A 362 0.26 13.55 6.25
CA GLY A 362 -0.99 13.46 6.99
C GLY A 362 -1.45 12.01 7.21
N PHE A 363 -1.38 11.17 6.17
CA PHE A 363 -1.75 9.76 6.24
C PHE A 363 -0.82 8.89 7.08
N VAL A 364 0.49 9.19 7.06
CA VAL A 364 1.50 8.37 7.74
C VAL A 364 1.66 8.72 9.20
N LEU A 365 1.44 9.99 9.57
CA LEU A 365 1.63 10.46 10.95
C LEU A 365 0.91 9.61 12.02
N PRO A 366 -0.37 9.22 11.89
CA PRO A 366 -1.03 8.37 12.89
C PRO A 366 -0.45 6.95 12.90
N LEU A 367 0.01 6.43 11.76
CA LEU A 367 0.62 5.11 11.65
C LEU A 367 2.01 5.06 12.28
N ALA A 368 2.79 6.14 12.17
CA ALA A 368 4.12 6.24 12.75
C ALA A 368 4.11 6.10 14.28
N GLN A 369 3.01 6.44 14.95
CA GLN A 369 2.85 6.24 16.39
C GLN A 369 2.80 4.77 16.80
N LEU A 370 2.35 3.91 15.89
CA LEU A 370 2.25 2.47 16.11
C LEU A 370 3.62 1.77 16.06
N VAL A 371 4.66 2.46 15.58
CA VAL A 371 6.02 1.90 15.51
C VAL A 371 6.60 1.82 16.93
N PRO A 372 6.87 0.62 17.47
CA PRO A 372 7.53 0.48 18.76
C PRO A 372 9.01 0.88 18.63
N GLY A 373 9.48 1.79 19.49
CA GLY A 373 10.88 2.21 19.49
C GLY A 373 11.12 3.64 20.00
N PRO A 374 12.38 4.08 20.00
CA PRO A 374 12.76 5.43 20.40
C PRO A 374 12.16 6.49 19.46
N PRO A 375 12.01 7.74 19.93
CA PRO A 375 11.38 8.81 19.15
C PRO A 375 12.07 9.07 17.81
N LEU A 376 13.40 8.89 17.73
CA LEU A 376 14.14 9.02 16.47
C LEU A 376 13.73 7.99 15.42
N LEU A 377 13.41 6.75 15.82
CA LEU A 377 12.94 5.72 14.90
C LEU A 377 11.52 6.02 14.39
N ARG A 378 10.67 6.56 15.26
CA ARG A 378 9.32 7.00 14.88
C ARG A 378 9.38 8.19 13.92
N LEU A 379 10.29 9.13 14.17
CA LEU A 379 10.52 10.26 13.29
C LEU A 379 11.06 9.81 11.93
N SER A 380 12.03 8.90 11.89
CA SER A 380 12.54 8.37 10.63
C SER A 380 11.48 7.57 9.86
N ALA A 381 10.64 6.81 10.56
CA ALA A 381 9.49 6.13 9.97
C ALA A 381 8.45 7.12 9.43
N ALA A 382 8.18 8.21 10.15
CA ALA A 382 7.27 9.26 9.70
C ALA A 382 7.82 10.03 8.49
N LEU A 383 9.11 10.37 8.48
CA LEU A 383 9.78 11.04 7.37
C LEU A 383 9.84 10.14 6.14
N GLY A 384 10.37 8.92 6.27
CA GLY A 384 10.48 7.98 5.16
C GLY A 384 9.12 7.55 4.64
N GLY A 385 8.19 7.23 5.54
CA GLY A 385 6.83 6.87 5.19
C GLY A 385 6.07 8.05 4.57
N GLY A 386 6.16 9.26 5.14
CA GLY A 386 5.48 10.45 4.63
C GLY A 386 5.96 10.85 3.23
N LEU A 387 7.27 10.76 2.98
CA LEU A 387 7.87 11.03 1.68
C LEU A 387 7.49 9.94 0.65
N ALA A 388 7.44 8.67 1.07
CA ALA A 388 6.88 7.59 0.27
C ALA A 388 5.38 7.80 -0.03
N ALA A 389 4.62 8.27 0.95
CA ALA A 389 3.20 8.52 0.82
C ALA A 389 2.88 9.81 0.07
N ALA A 390 3.85 10.70 -0.16
CA ALA A 390 3.65 11.93 -0.93
C ALA A 390 3.13 11.64 -2.35
N PHE A 391 3.53 10.51 -2.95
CA PHE A 391 3.02 10.04 -4.24
C PHE A 391 1.55 9.69 -4.20
N ILE A 392 1.14 8.92 -3.18
CA ILE A 392 -0.28 8.66 -2.90
C ILE A 392 -0.98 10.00 -2.74
N GLY A 393 -0.33 10.91 -2.02
CA GLY A 393 -0.79 12.27 -1.80
C GLY A 393 -1.10 13.01 -3.09
N VAL A 394 -0.19 13.00 -4.07
CA VAL A 394 -0.38 13.69 -5.36
C VAL A 394 -1.63 13.15 -6.08
N ILE A 395 -1.81 11.83 -6.14
CA ILE A 395 -2.97 11.25 -6.84
C ILE A 395 -4.27 11.52 -6.07
N VAL A 396 -4.25 11.32 -4.75
CA VAL A 396 -5.43 11.54 -3.90
C VAL A 396 -5.82 13.01 -3.89
N VAL A 397 -4.85 13.93 -3.89
CA VAL A 397 -5.12 15.35 -3.90
C VAL A 397 -5.68 15.77 -5.27
N SER A 398 -5.07 15.36 -6.39
CA SER A 398 -5.59 15.65 -7.74
C SER A 398 -6.95 14.99 -8.00
N GLY A 399 -7.23 13.85 -7.38
CA GLY A 399 -8.53 13.17 -7.42
C GLY A 399 -9.51 13.60 -6.33
N ALA A 400 -9.16 14.57 -5.46
CA ALA A 400 -9.90 14.84 -4.23
C ALA A 400 -11.38 15.18 -4.48
N GLY A 401 -11.66 15.93 -5.54
CA GLY A 401 -13.03 16.28 -5.93
C GLY A 401 -13.91 15.07 -6.24
N PHE A 402 -13.33 14.00 -6.78
CA PHE A 402 -14.02 12.74 -7.07
C PHE A 402 -14.05 11.79 -5.88
N ILE A 403 -13.04 11.82 -5.02
CA ILE A 403 -12.90 10.93 -3.86
C ILE A 403 -13.79 11.39 -2.69
N ALA A 404 -13.95 12.70 -2.50
CA ALA A 404 -14.68 13.25 -1.34
C ALA A 404 -16.14 12.77 -1.22
N PRO A 405 -16.93 12.64 -2.30
CA PRO A 405 -18.26 12.02 -2.23
C PRO A 405 -18.23 10.57 -1.72
N LEU A 406 -17.28 9.76 -2.17
CA LEU A 406 -17.15 8.37 -1.74
C LEU A 406 -16.82 8.27 -0.25
N VAL A 407 -15.90 9.11 0.23
CA VAL A 407 -15.54 9.19 1.65
C VAL A 407 -16.71 9.72 2.49
N SER A 408 -17.46 10.69 1.98
CA SER A 408 -18.67 11.21 2.63
C SER A 408 -19.74 10.12 2.78
N ALA A 409 -20.00 9.36 1.73
CA ALA A 409 -20.92 8.23 1.75
C ALA A 409 -20.45 7.14 2.75
N ALA A 410 -19.17 6.80 2.75
CA ALA A 410 -18.60 5.86 3.72
C ALA A 410 -18.74 6.36 5.17
N LEU A 411 -18.53 7.65 5.41
CA LEU A 411 -18.69 8.27 6.73
C LEU A 411 -20.16 8.26 7.19
N LEU A 412 -21.11 8.51 6.29
CA LEU A 412 -22.55 8.39 6.57
C LEU A 412 -22.90 6.94 6.92
N VAL A 413 -22.49 5.97 6.10
CA VAL A 413 -22.70 4.53 6.36
C VAL A 413 -22.11 4.14 7.71
N TRP A 414 -20.89 4.60 8.02
CA TRP A 414 -20.27 4.39 9.33
C TRP A 414 -21.14 4.98 10.45
N CYS A 415 -21.60 6.22 10.30
CA CYS A 415 -22.43 6.89 11.29
C CYS A 415 -23.78 6.19 11.52
N PHE A 416 -24.31 5.44 10.55
CA PHE A 416 -25.56 4.67 10.69
C PHE A 416 -25.35 3.18 10.97
N TRP A 417 -24.11 2.68 10.95
CA TRP A 417 -23.82 1.28 11.20
C TRP A 417 -24.16 0.90 12.66
N PRO A 418 -24.99 -0.15 12.90
CA PRO A 418 -25.32 -0.60 14.24
C PRO A 418 -24.07 -0.99 15.04
N GLN A 419 -23.86 -0.40 16.21
CA GLN A 419 -22.69 -0.66 17.05
C GLN A 419 -22.57 -2.14 17.46
N ASP A 420 -23.70 -2.84 17.57
CA ASP A 420 -23.76 -4.26 17.92
C ASP A 420 -23.15 -5.18 16.86
N ARG A 421 -23.04 -4.69 15.61
CA ARG A 421 -22.48 -5.44 14.46
C ARG A 421 -21.08 -4.97 14.06
N GLN A 422 -20.42 -4.13 14.85
CA GLN A 422 -19.02 -3.79 14.56
C GLN A 422 -18.12 -5.00 14.86
N PRO A 423 -17.30 -5.46 13.89
CA PRO A 423 -16.44 -6.62 14.07
C PRO A 423 -15.50 -6.41 15.25
N ALA A 424 -15.25 -7.48 16.03
CA ALA A 424 -14.44 -7.43 17.24
C ALA A 424 -13.00 -6.90 17.01
N VAL A 425 -12.50 -6.89 15.78
CA VAL A 425 -11.21 -6.27 15.40
C VAL A 425 -11.24 -4.73 15.52
N LEU A 426 -12.42 -4.12 15.46
CA LEU A 426 -12.63 -2.68 15.73
C LEU A 426 -13.10 -2.43 17.18
N ARG A 427 -13.29 -3.49 17.98
CA ARG A 427 -13.43 -3.39 19.43
C ARG A 427 -12.03 -3.46 20.02
N PRO A 428 -11.47 -2.35 20.51
CA PRO A 428 -10.18 -2.38 21.18
C PRO A 428 -10.25 -3.29 22.42
N ALA A 429 -9.14 -4.00 22.69
CA ALA A 429 -8.96 -4.91 23.80
C ALA A 429 -9.09 -4.22 25.16
#